data_AF-A0A850GH76-F1
#
_entry.id   AF-A0A850GH76-F1
#
_cell.length_a   1.000
_cell.length_b   1.000
_cell.length_c   1.000
_cell.angle_alpha   90.00
_cell.angle_beta   90.00
_cell.angle_gamma   90.00
#
_symmetry.space_group_name_H-M   'P 1'
#
loop_
_entity.id
_entity.type
_entity.pdbx_description
1 polymer ?
#
loop_
_entity_poly.entity_id
_entity_poly.type
_entity_poly.pdbx_seq_one_letter_code
_entity_poly.pdbx_strand_id
1 'polypeptide(L)'
;MSMLRSLSVALPLLLVSPLMFAEPAWAADAESEDGAEEKTYDYGFKVKIEVRMENGTTVKHRGEIRTMDTDWSFDFEGADHKHVVVLSTKAEEGDKVVDLTLAYNRDGMDMIAPYTSKWKVRKRETLWTTDGSLAVAIILIPTRFEREDTSRDDKDKIAPDDNDDPLGDNLFK
;
A
#
# COMPACT_ATOMS: atom_id res chain seq x y z
N MET A 1 6.81 53.93 42.54
CA MET A 1 7.52 53.00 43.47
C MET A 1 7.42 51.62 42.85
N SER A 2 8.41 51.18 42.05
CA SER A 2 9.57 50.33 42.44
C SER A 2 9.12 49.02 43.10
N MET A 3 9.42 47.81 42.62
CA MET A 3 10.70 47.33 42.07
C MET A 3 10.54 46.20 41.03
N LEU A 4 11.49 46.18 40.09
CA LEU A 4 11.89 45.02 39.29
C LEU A 4 12.36 43.87 40.19
N ARG A 5 12.13 42.61 39.76
CA ARG A 5 13.07 41.52 40.01
C ARG A 5 13.22 40.65 38.77
N SER A 6 14.32 40.90 38.07
CA SER A 6 15.00 39.99 37.17
C SER A 6 15.55 38.78 37.94
N LEU A 7 15.37 37.57 37.41
CA LEU A 7 16.27 36.47 37.71
C LEU A 7 16.63 35.78 36.39
N SER A 8 17.80 36.14 35.86
CA SER A 8 18.53 35.34 34.89
C SER A 8 19.14 34.14 35.61
N VAL A 9 18.85 32.92 35.16
CA VAL A 9 19.68 31.76 35.50
C VAL A 9 20.05 31.09 34.19
N ALA A 10 21.37 31.09 33.95
CA ALA A 10 22.03 30.53 32.80
C ALA A 10 22.15 29.00 32.89
N LEU A 11 22.24 28.41 31.70
CA LEU A 11 22.63 27.06 31.29
C LEU A 11 23.65 26.31 32.18
N PRO A 12 23.67 24.95 32.09
CA PRO A 12 24.68 24.37 31.21
C PRO A 12 24.17 23.29 30.25
N LEU A 13 24.61 23.42 29.01
CA LEU A 13 24.74 22.39 27.98
C LEU A 13 25.60 21.23 28.52
N LEU A 14 25.02 20.03 28.64
CA LEU A 14 25.80 18.79 28.73
C LEU A 14 25.96 18.22 27.33
N LEU A 15 27.17 18.38 26.80
CA LEU A 15 27.70 17.61 25.67
C LEU A 15 27.80 16.13 26.09
N VAL A 16 27.07 15.25 25.40
CA VAL A 16 27.35 13.80 25.42
C VAL A 16 27.86 13.43 24.04
N SER A 17 29.16 13.15 23.97
CA SER A 17 29.86 12.67 22.78
C SER A 17 29.47 11.23 22.45
N PRO A 18 29.49 10.82 21.17
CA PRO A 18 29.16 9.47 20.74
C PRO A 18 30.28 8.48 21.06
N LEU A 19 29.93 7.36 21.69
CA LEU A 19 30.77 6.17 21.80
C LEU A 19 30.80 5.47 20.42
N MET A 20 31.88 5.72 19.67
CA MET A 20 32.28 4.92 18.53
C MET A 20 32.78 3.57 19.04
N PHE A 21 32.03 2.49 18.79
CA PHE A 21 32.55 1.13 18.91
C PHE A 21 33.11 0.71 17.54
N ALA A 22 34.42 0.54 17.49
CA ALA A 22 35.13 -0.10 16.40
C ALA A 22 35.08 -1.63 16.58
N GLU A 23 34.54 -2.29 15.56
CA GLU A 23 34.77 -3.64 14.98
C GLU A 23 35.07 -4.86 15.88
N PRO A 24 34.59 -6.04 15.43
CA PRO A 24 35.53 -6.89 14.71
C PRO A 24 35.05 -7.32 13.31
N ALA A 25 35.97 -7.21 12.36
CA ALA A 25 35.92 -7.91 11.09
C ALA A 25 35.97 -9.43 11.32
N TRP A 26 34.93 -10.14 10.87
CA TRP A 26 34.97 -11.58 10.63
C TRP A 26 35.02 -11.82 9.13
N ALA A 27 36.19 -12.24 8.67
CA ALA A 27 36.34 -13.00 7.45
C ALA A 27 36.33 -14.49 7.83
N ALA A 28 35.38 -15.24 7.31
CA ALA A 28 35.50 -16.66 6.99
C ALA A 28 34.23 -17.12 6.26
N ASP A 29 34.41 -17.43 4.98
CA ASP A 29 33.89 -18.60 4.30
C ASP A 29 32.56 -19.20 4.77
N ALA A 30 31.54 -19.02 3.92
CA ALA A 30 30.56 -20.06 3.70
C ALA A 30 30.36 -20.16 2.18
N GLU A 31 31.07 -21.12 1.57
CA GLU A 31 30.50 -21.88 0.47
C GLU A 31 29.07 -22.28 0.85
N SER A 32 28.13 -21.82 0.06
CA SER A 32 26.82 -22.44 -0.06
C SER A 32 26.45 -22.32 -1.53
N GLU A 33 26.88 -23.33 -2.29
CA GLU A 33 26.04 -23.84 -3.36
C GLU A 33 24.67 -24.13 -2.74
N ASP A 34 23.72 -23.25 -3.00
CA ASP A 34 22.33 -23.61 -2.89
C ASP A 34 21.69 -23.11 -4.18
N GLY A 35 21.20 -24.06 -4.98
CA GLY A 35 20.41 -23.81 -6.17
C GLY A 35 19.08 -23.19 -5.75
N ALA A 36 19.12 -21.91 -5.38
CA ALA A 36 17.95 -21.13 -5.08
C ALA A 36 17.19 -20.96 -6.39
N GLU A 37 16.10 -21.72 -6.54
CA GLU A 37 15.00 -21.34 -7.42
C GLU A 37 14.77 -19.84 -7.22
N GLU A 38 14.98 -19.06 -8.28
CA GLU A 38 14.93 -17.62 -8.27
C GLU A 38 13.47 -17.21 -8.05
N LYS A 39 13.05 -17.21 -6.78
CA LYS A 39 11.69 -16.83 -6.39
C LYS A 39 11.43 -15.43 -6.92
N THR A 40 10.59 -15.35 -7.94
CA THR A 40 10.19 -14.08 -8.49
C THR A 40 9.10 -13.51 -7.58
N TYR A 41 9.29 -12.28 -7.12
CA TYR A 41 8.34 -11.61 -6.24
C TYR A 41 7.70 -10.43 -6.96
N ASP A 42 6.42 -10.19 -6.65
CA ASP A 42 5.71 -8.98 -7.03
C ASP A 42 5.68 -8.01 -5.84
N TYR A 43 6.11 -6.77 -6.07
CA TYR A 43 6.05 -5.72 -5.07
C TYR A 43 4.64 -5.14 -4.98
N GLY A 44 4.11 -5.06 -3.75
CA GLY A 44 2.77 -4.57 -3.48
C GLY A 44 2.57 -4.00 -2.08
N PHE A 45 1.31 -3.81 -1.70
CA PHE A 45 0.92 -3.35 -0.36
C PHE A 45 -0.13 -4.24 0.26
N LYS A 46 0.05 -4.62 1.53
CA LYS A 46 -1.06 -4.98 2.41
C LYS A 46 -1.70 -3.70 2.91
N VAL A 47 -3.01 -3.59 2.75
CA VAL A 47 -3.77 -2.37 3.04
C VAL A 47 -4.68 -2.61 4.23
N LYS A 48 -4.71 -1.67 5.17
CA LYS A 48 -5.75 -1.57 6.19
C LYS A 48 -6.56 -0.31 5.92
N ILE A 49 -7.87 -0.45 5.80
CA ILE A 49 -8.80 0.62 5.50
C ILE A 49 -9.70 0.81 6.72
N GLU A 50 -9.90 2.04 7.15
CA GLU A 50 -10.88 2.42 8.15
C GLU A 50 -11.73 3.56 7.60
N VAL A 51 -13.05 3.40 7.61
CA VAL A 51 -13.99 4.45 7.21
C VAL A 51 -14.78 4.87 8.43
N ARG A 52 -14.63 6.13 8.84
CA ARG A 52 -15.41 6.76 9.90
C ARG A 52 -16.56 7.53 9.27
N MET A 53 -17.78 7.21 9.68
CA MET A 53 -19.01 7.84 9.21
C MET A 53 -19.43 9.03 10.07
N GLU A 54 -20.44 9.73 9.59
CA GLU A 54 -21.01 10.95 10.17
C GLU A 54 -21.56 10.72 11.58
N ASN A 55 -22.09 9.53 11.85
CA ASN A 55 -22.57 9.12 13.18
C ASN A 55 -21.43 8.74 14.16
N GLY A 56 -20.17 8.82 13.72
CA GLY A 56 -18.97 8.50 14.50
C GLY A 56 -18.58 7.02 14.52
N THR A 57 -19.38 6.14 13.91
CA THR A 57 -19.06 4.72 13.76
C THR A 57 -17.93 4.52 12.76
N THR A 58 -17.07 3.53 13.01
CA THR A 58 -15.94 3.21 12.13
C THR A 58 -16.03 1.78 11.63
N VAL A 59 -16.04 1.59 10.32
CA VAL A 59 -15.96 0.27 9.66
C VAL A 59 -14.52 0.04 9.22
N LYS A 60 -14.06 -1.22 9.25
CA LYS A 60 -12.68 -1.57 8.91
C LYS A 60 -12.63 -2.69 7.89
N HIS A 61 -11.66 -2.62 6.99
CA HIS A 61 -11.39 -3.64 5.99
C HIS A 61 -9.88 -3.85 5.83
N ARG A 62 -9.50 -5.01 5.29
CA ARG A 62 -8.11 -5.33 4.94
C ARG A 62 -8.08 -5.95 3.56
N GLY A 63 -7.09 -5.58 2.78
CA GLY A 63 -6.91 -6.11 1.44
C GLY A 63 -5.45 -6.04 0.99
N GLU A 64 -5.22 -6.36 -0.27
CA GLU A 64 -3.90 -6.41 -0.89
C GLU A 64 -3.94 -5.68 -2.24
N ILE A 65 -2.91 -4.88 -2.51
CA ILE A 65 -2.61 -4.28 -3.81
C ILE A 65 -1.38 -5.01 -4.30
N ARG A 66 -1.50 -5.81 -5.36
CA ARG A 66 -0.37 -6.61 -5.89
C ARG A 66 0.32 -5.97 -7.09
N THR A 67 -0.34 -5.00 -7.71
CA THR A 67 0.16 -4.32 -8.92
C THR A 67 -0.07 -2.83 -8.77
N MET A 68 1.00 -2.05 -9.02
CA MET A 68 0.96 -0.58 -9.05
C MET A 68 0.22 -0.08 -10.29
N ASP A 69 -0.22 1.18 -10.26
CA ASP A 69 -0.91 1.86 -11.36
C ASP A 69 -2.24 1.21 -11.81
N THR A 70 -2.75 0.27 -11.02
CA THR A 70 -4.05 -0.40 -11.22
C THR A 70 -5.03 0.04 -10.14
N ASP A 71 -6.30 0.21 -10.51
CA ASP A 71 -7.37 0.46 -9.55
C ASP A 71 -7.78 -0.85 -8.85
N TRP A 72 -7.65 -0.87 -7.53
CA TRP A 72 -8.08 -1.97 -6.67
C TRP A 72 -9.35 -1.57 -5.92
N SER A 73 -10.43 -2.31 -6.15
CA SER A 73 -11.71 -2.13 -5.45
C SER A 73 -11.79 -3.00 -4.21
N PHE A 74 -12.10 -2.40 -3.07
CA PHE A 74 -12.32 -3.07 -1.80
C PHE A 74 -13.79 -2.93 -1.39
N ASP A 75 -14.57 -3.97 -1.67
CA ASP A 75 -15.98 -4.08 -1.30
C ASP A 75 -16.14 -4.71 0.09
N PHE A 76 -16.87 -4.03 0.99
CA PHE A 76 -17.17 -4.56 2.32
C PHE A 76 -18.45 -3.97 2.90
N GLU A 77 -19.07 -4.70 3.83
CA GLU A 77 -20.28 -4.27 4.54
C GLU A 77 -19.96 -3.83 5.96
N GLY A 78 -20.71 -2.85 6.46
CA GLY A 78 -20.64 -2.43 7.86
C GLY A 78 -21.57 -1.26 8.14
N ALA A 79 -22.01 -1.16 9.40
CA ALA A 79 -22.91 -0.11 9.85
C ALA A 79 -24.11 0.15 8.92
N ASP A 80 -24.76 -0.93 8.50
CA ASP A 80 -25.95 -0.95 7.65
C ASP A 80 -25.76 -0.41 6.22
N HIS A 81 -24.51 -0.30 5.77
CA HIS A 81 -24.15 0.18 4.43
C HIS A 81 -23.21 -0.79 3.70
N LYS A 82 -23.27 -0.75 2.37
CA LYS A 82 -22.24 -1.31 1.50
C LYS A 82 -21.20 -0.23 1.19
N HIS A 83 -19.94 -0.58 1.35
CA HIS A 83 -18.80 0.30 1.14
C HIS A 83 -17.93 -0.20 0.00
N VAL A 84 -17.47 0.73 -0.83
CA VAL A 84 -16.50 0.45 -1.88
C VAL A 84 -15.41 1.50 -1.80
N VAL A 85 -14.19 1.07 -1.47
CA VAL A 85 -13.01 1.95 -1.48
C VAL A 85 -12.16 1.55 -2.67
N VAL A 86 -11.89 2.49 -3.57
CA VAL A 86 -11.04 2.27 -4.75
C VAL A 86 -9.70 2.93 -4.50
N LEU A 87 -8.61 2.15 -4.61
CA LEU A 87 -7.25 2.61 -4.40
C LEU A 87 -6.39 2.33 -5.63
N SER A 88 -5.61 3.32 -6.05
CA SER A 88 -4.53 3.14 -7.01
C SER A 88 -3.26 3.79 -6.47
N THR A 89 -2.16 3.06 -6.54
CA THR A 89 -0.87 3.48 -5.98
C THR A 89 0.17 3.58 -7.07
N LYS A 90 0.93 4.69 -7.08
CA LYS A 90 2.17 4.83 -7.83
C LYS A 90 3.33 4.85 -6.85
N ALA A 91 4.19 3.83 -6.93
CA ALA A 91 5.29 3.62 -6.00
C ALA A 91 6.36 2.71 -6.60
N GLU A 92 7.60 2.93 -6.21
CA GLU A 92 8.72 2.02 -6.45
C GLU A 92 9.07 1.26 -5.16
N GLU A 93 9.75 0.13 -5.28
CA GLU A 93 10.20 -0.62 -4.13
C GLU A 93 11.19 0.20 -3.29
N GLY A 94 10.91 0.35 -2.00
CA GLY A 94 11.73 1.12 -1.06
C GLY A 94 11.19 2.51 -0.76
N ASP A 95 10.17 2.96 -1.49
CA ASP A 95 9.54 4.25 -1.26
C ASP A 95 8.91 4.35 0.14
N LYS A 96 9.17 5.50 0.79
CA LYS A 96 8.60 5.83 2.10
C LYS A 96 7.31 6.64 1.98
N VAL A 97 7.08 7.24 0.83
CA VAL A 97 5.93 8.09 0.50
C VAL A 97 5.48 7.69 -0.89
N VAL A 98 4.19 7.42 -1.05
CA VAL A 98 3.61 6.95 -2.31
C VAL A 98 2.50 7.89 -2.75
N ASP A 99 2.31 8.02 -4.06
CA ASP A 99 1.16 8.74 -4.59
C ASP A 99 -0.03 7.78 -4.59
N LEU A 100 -1.01 8.04 -3.71
CA LEU A 100 -2.22 7.25 -3.56
C LEU A 100 -3.40 8.03 -4.12
N THR A 101 -4.09 7.46 -5.09
CA THR A 101 -5.41 7.88 -5.54
C THR A 101 -6.46 7.11 -4.75
N LEU A 102 -7.37 7.85 -4.11
CA LEU A 102 -8.46 7.32 -3.30
C LEU A 102 -9.80 7.77 -3.86
N ALA A 103 -10.74 6.84 -4.01
CA ALA A 103 -12.16 7.13 -4.15
C ALA A 103 -12.96 6.30 -3.14
N TYR A 104 -14.12 6.79 -2.74
CA TYR A 104 -15.00 6.09 -1.81
C TYR A 104 -16.46 6.24 -2.20
N ASN A 105 -17.14 5.11 -2.29
CA ASN A 105 -18.55 4.99 -2.61
C ASN A 105 -19.29 4.25 -1.48
N ARG A 106 -20.50 4.70 -1.18
CA ARG A 106 -21.41 4.11 -0.19
C ARG A 106 -22.76 3.88 -0.84
N ASP A 107 -23.23 2.63 -0.82
CA ASP A 107 -24.52 2.22 -1.40
C ASP A 107 -24.73 2.64 -2.87
N GLY A 108 -23.65 2.69 -3.65
CA GLY A 108 -23.69 3.12 -5.05
C GLY A 108 -23.57 4.64 -5.25
N MET A 109 -23.45 5.44 -4.19
CA MET A 109 -23.24 6.89 -4.26
C MET A 109 -21.79 7.27 -3.96
N ASP A 110 -21.21 8.13 -4.80
CA ASP A 110 -19.86 8.63 -4.60
C ASP A 110 -19.82 9.63 -3.44
N MET A 111 -19.13 9.24 -2.37
CA MET A 111 -18.96 10.05 -1.17
C MET A 111 -17.66 10.88 -1.25
N ILE A 112 -16.62 10.30 -1.86
CA ILE A 112 -15.35 10.96 -2.15
C ILE A 112 -14.96 10.64 -3.59
N ALA A 113 -14.96 11.66 -4.44
CA ALA A 113 -14.48 11.55 -5.81
C ALA A 113 -12.97 11.22 -5.84
N PRO A 114 -12.46 10.58 -6.91
CA PRO A 114 -11.05 10.24 -7.01
C PRO A 114 -10.13 11.43 -6.72
N TYR A 115 -9.25 11.26 -5.73
CA TYR A 115 -8.29 12.27 -5.31
C TYR A 115 -6.92 11.66 -5.04
N THR A 116 -5.88 12.25 -5.63
CA THR A 116 -4.49 11.79 -5.48
C THR A 116 -3.75 12.64 -4.45
N SER A 117 -3.02 11.98 -3.54
CA SER A 117 -2.15 12.65 -2.58
C SER A 117 -0.98 11.78 -2.15
N LYS A 118 0.00 12.38 -1.46
CA LYS A 118 1.20 11.71 -0.95
C LYS A 118 0.95 11.09 0.43
N TRP A 119 1.04 9.76 0.52
CA TRP A 119 0.79 8.99 1.74
C TRP A 119 2.06 8.29 2.24
N LYS A 120 2.32 8.35 3.54
CA LYS A 120 3.48 7.66 4.14
C LYS A 120 3.16 6.19 4.34
N VAL A 121 4.05 5.31 3.85
CA VAL A 121 3.94 3.88 4.09
C VAL A 121 4.16 3.56 5.57
N ARG A 122 3.56 2.48 6.05
CA ARG A 122 3.58 1.99 7.44
C ARG A 122 3.04 2.98 8.48
N LYS A 123 2.46 4.11 8.05
CA LYS A 123 1.79 5.08 8.91
C LYS A 123 0.30 5.10 8.60
N ARG A 124 -0.47 5.42 9.63
CA ARG A 124 -1.90 5.70 9.50
C ARG A 124 -2.05 7.14 9.04
N GLU A 125 -2.35 7.31 7.78
CA GLU A 125 -2.73 8.59 7.19
C GLU A 125 -4.26 8.65 7.09
N THR A 126 -4.83 9.85 7.08
CA THR A 126 -6.29 10.04 7.15
C THR A 126 -6.70 11.20 6.28
N LEU A 127 -7.65 10.95 5.38
CA LEU A 127 -8.35 11.97 4.62
C LEU A 127 -9.67 12.29 5.33
N TRP A 128 -9.92 13.57 5.57
CA TRP A 128 -11.19 14.07 6.08
C TRP A 128 -11.93 14.80 4.97
N THR A 129 -13.25 14.65 4.93
CA THR A 129 -14.09 15.56 4.16
C THR A 129 -14.02 16.97 4.76
N THR A 130 -14.29 17.99 3.95
CA THR A 130 -14.16 19.40 4.36
C THR A 130 -15.11 19.79 5.49
N ASP A 131 -16.24 19.10 5.62
CA ASP A 131 -17.21 19.27 6.70
C ASP A 131 -16.82 18.50 7.98
N GLY A 132 -15.77 17.67 7.93
CA GLY A 132 -15.27 16.87 9.06
C GLY A 132 -16.19 15.72 9.49
N SER A 133 -17.25 15.43 8.74
CA SER A 133 -18.23 14.40 9.09
C SER A 133 -17.77 12.98 8.73
N LEU A 134 -17.00 12.84 7.65
CA LEU A 134 -16.52 11.58 7.11
C LEU A 134 -14.99 11.56 7.10
N ALA A 135 -14.40 10.40 7.40
CA ALA A 135 -12.96 10.19 7.24
C ALA A 135 -12.63 8.82 6.69
N VAL A 136 -11.61 8.74 5.84
CA VAL A 136 -11.01 7.49 5.37
C VAL A 136 -9.55 7.46 5.83
N ALA A 137 -9.22 6.49 6.67
CA ALA A 137 -7.86 6.25 7.11
C ALA A 137 -7.30 4.99 6.46
N ILE A 138 -6.05 5.06 6.01
CA ILE A 138 -5.39 3.96 5.31
C ILE A 138 -3.99 3.77 5.89
N ILE A 139 -3.60 2.51 6.02
CA ILE A 139 -2.22 2.10 6.29
C ILE A 139 -1.77 1.22 5.13
N LEU A 140 -0.74 1.66 4.43
CA LEU A 140 -0.08 0.90 3.36
C LEU A 140 1.15 0.20 3.92
N ILE A 141 1.19 -1.13 3.87
CA ILE A 141 2.31 -1.93 4.37
C ILE A 141 3.04 -2.53 3.15
N PRO A 142 4.23 -2.02 2.78
CA PRO A 142 5.01 -2.55 1.67
C PRO A 142 5.26 -4.05 1.89
N THR A 143 4.92 -4.85 0.90
CA THR A 143 4.95 -6.32 0.99
C THR A 143 5.47 -6.89 -0.33
N ARG A 144 6.35 -7.87 -0.25
CA ARG A 144 6.72 -8.71 -1.41
C ARG A 144 5.79 -9.92 -1.41
N PHE A 145 5.09 -10.13 -2.52
CA PHE A 145 4.21 -11.27 -2.74
C PHE A 145 4.96 -12.30 -3.58
N GLU A 146 4.92 -13.58 -3.20
CA GLU A 146 5.46 -14.65 -4.04
C GLU A 146 4.62 -14.71 -5.33
N ARG A 147 5.27 -14.66 -6.49
CA ARG A 147 4.58 -14.82 -7.77
C ARG A 147 4.19 -16.29 -7.91
N GLU A 148 2.92 -16.55 -8.20
CA GLU A 148 2.49 -17.90 -8.56
C GLU A 148 3.09 -18.24 -9.93
N ASP A 149 3.82 -19.35 -10.00
CA ASP A 149 4.54 -19.79 -11.18
C ASP A 149 3.54 -20.30 -12.23
N THR A 150 3.10 -19.43 -13.15
CA THR A 150 2.14 -19.78 -14.21
C THR A 150 2.78 -20.59 -15.35
N SER A 151 4.00 -21.09 -15.16
CA SER A 151 4.81 -21.74 -16.20
C SER A 151 4.40 -23.18 -16.56
N ARG A 152 3.23 -23.66 -16.11
CA ARG A 152 2.82 -25.07 -16.27
C ARG A 152 1.71 -25.41 -17.26
N ASP A 153 1.00 -24.44 -17.86
CA ASP A 153 -0.19 -24.75 -18.69
C ASP A 153 -0.10 -24.41 -20.19
N ASP A 154 0.99 -23.84 -20.71
CA ASP A 154 1.17 -23.64 -22.17
C ASP A 154 1.80 -24.86 -22.87
N LYS A 155 1.34 -26.08 -22.53
CA LYS A 155 1.71 -27.30 -23.27
C LYS A 155 0.58 -28.00 -24.00
N ASP A 156 -0.65 -27.50 -23.89
CA ASP A 156 -1.70 -27.88 -24.84
C ASP A 156 -1.60 -26.97 -26.05
N LYS A 157 -0.64 -27.33 -26.92
CA LYS A 157 -0.53 -26.82 -28.28
C LYS A 157 -1.87 -27.01 -28.96
N ILE A 158 -2.57 -25.92 -29.27
CA ILE A 158 -3.55 -25.91 -30.35
C ILE A 158 -2.77 -26.37 -31.59
N ALA A 159 -3.07 -27.58 -32.05
CA ALA A 159 -2.49 -28.08 -33.29
C ALA A 159 -2.98 -27.16 -34.42
N PRO A 160 -2.13 -26.77 -35.39
CA PRO A 160 -2.53 -25.90 -36.50
C PRO A 160 -3.53 -26.55 -37.48
N ASP A 161 -4.15 -27.67 -37.10
CA ASP A 161 -5.12 -28.44 -37.89
C ASP A 161 -6.45 -28.65 -37.11
N ASP A 162 -6.64 -27.95 -35.99
CA ASP A 162 -7.91 -27.97 -35.25
C ASP A 162 -8.95 -27.14 -36.00
N ASN A 163 -9.68 -27.81 -36.88
CA ASN A 163 -10.71 -27.28 -37.77
C ASN A 163 -12.06 -27.02 -37.04
N ASP A 164 -12.00 -26.80 -35.72
CA ASP A 164 -13.12 -26.51 -34.84
C ASP A 164 -12.88 -25.15 -34.12
N ASP A 165 -12.46 -24.14 -34.87
CA ASP A 165 -12.58 -22.74 -34.43
C ASP A 165 -14.00 -22.25 -34.72
N PRO A 166 -14.88 -22.10 -33.70
CA PRO A 166 -16.26 -21.64 -33.91
C PRO A 166 -16.34 -20.16 -34.36
N LEU A 167 -15.21 -19.46 -34.47
CA LEU A 167 -15.12 -18.06 -34.92
C LEU A 167 -14.33 -17.88 -36.23
N GLY A 168 -13.81 -18.97 -36.81
CA GLY A 168 -12.80 -18.93 -37.87
C GLY A 168 -13.30 -18.81 -39.32
N ASP A 169 -14.62 -18.84 -39.58
CA ASP A 169 -15.10 -19.04 -40.96
C ASP A 169 -16.07 -17.96 -41.49
N ASN A 170 -15.90 -16.69 -41.12
CA ASN A 170 -16.78 -15.61 -41.64
C ASN A 170 -16.11 -14.25 -41.88
N LEU A 171 -14.84 -14.21 -42.29
CA LEU A 171 -14.27 -12.99 -42.84
C LEU A 171 -13.69 -13.30 -44.22
N PHE A 172 -14.33 -12.72 -45.24
CA PHE A 172 -14.00 -12.71 -46.67
C PHE A 172 -14.63 -13.82 -47.53
N LYS A 173 -15.91 -13.61 -47.88
CA LYS A 173 -16.41 -13.83 -49.25
C LYS A 173 -17.17 -12.60 -49.72
#